data_AF-A0A660ZAX0-F1
#
_entry.id   AF-A0A660ZAX0-F1
#
_cell.length_a   1.000
_cell.length_b   1.000
_cell.length_c   1.000
_cell.angle_alpha   90.00
_cell.angle_beta   90.00
_cell.angle_gamma   90.00
#
_symmetry.space_group_name_H-M   'P 1'
#
loop_
_entity.id
_entity.type
_entity.pdbx_description
1 polymer ?
#
loop_
_entity_poly.entity_id
_entity_poly.type
_entity_poly.pdbx_seq_one_letter_code
_entity_poly.pdbx_strand_id
1 'polypeptide(L)'
;MGFQWLLTLLLSAVATPPMDSTQTALMPGGPDGFGYRWLSSDDQNGPSFDWIDATASGQGYQMGDDQTIWVPAQNFSFWFYGRVYSDSIAVSSNGWVSFTNSPSSFPYGLPDPIFGALLSAFGTDLGNYGGGYISVYVAQIDGKLVIEWLDAPHLDGGGTYTFEIILDPSDSSITFQYLTHTGAAWGSRITTTVGIQDELAEYYLPFSRYLLHDSLAVKFYYSPETDVVAEILHPSDNELVFVGQSDSVLVKVTNTGRTAATNVRLLCRVDSLDFVIFEDSATISTLLNEDTLFFTFSSWMPN
;
A
#
# COMPACT_ATOMS: atom_id res chain seq x y z
N MET A 1 -3.78 34.83 37.42
CA MET A 1 -3.91 33.35 37.34
C MET A 1 -4.37 33.08 35.93
N GLY A 2 -3.47 32.58 35.07
CA GLY A 2 -3.79 32.29 33.67
C GLY A 2 -4.69 31.06 33.61
N PHE A 3 -5.85 31.19 32.99
CA PHE A 3 -6.66 30.04 32.63
C PHE A 3 -6.01 29.40 31.40
N GLN A 4 -5.51 28.17 31.55
CA GLN A 4 -5.14 27.33 30.40
C GLN A 4 -6.44 26.69 29.88
N TRP A 5 -6.74 26.93 28.62
CA TRP A 5 -7.81 26.25 27.90
C TRP A 5 -7.18 25.12 27.09
N LEU A 6 -7.74 23.91 27.17
CA LEU A 6 -7.36 22.81 26.30
C LEU A 6 -8.02 23.04 24.94
N LEU A 7 -7.22 23.34 23.92
CA LEU A 7 -7.70 23.60 22.56
C LEU A 7 -7.40 22.41 21.65
N THR A 8 -8.35 22.09 20.76
CA THR A 8 -8.16 21.05 19.75
C THR A 8 -7.98 21.75 18.41
N LEU A 9 -6.82 21.58 17.75
CA LEU A 9 -6.58 22.14 16.43
C LEU A 9 -7.02 21.13 15.36
N LEU A 10 -7.89 21.56 14.45
CA LEU A 10 -8.26 20.80 13.26
C LEU A 10 -7.61 21.45 12.05
N LEU A 11 -6.67 20.73 11.42
CA LEU A 11 -6.02 21.13 10.19
C LEU A 11 -6.44 20.17 9.09
N SER A 12 -7.00 20.70 8.01
CA SER A 12 -7.27 19.92 6.79
C SER A 12 -6.60 20.58 5.60
N ALA A 13 -5.94 19.75 4.78
CA ALA A 13 -5.40 20.12 3.48
C ALA A 13 -6.10 19.25 2.43
N VAL A 14 -6.85 19.88 1.53
CA VAL A 14 -7.54 19.16 0.45
C VAL A 14 -7.16 19.81 -0.88
N ALA A 15 -6.49 19.06 -1.74
CA ALA A 15 -6.25 19.45 -3.12
C ALA A 15 -7.48 19.09 -3.97
N THR A 16 -7.90 19.98 -4.87
CA THR A 16 -8.86 19.61 -5.92
C THR A 16 -8.08 18.91 -7.04
N PRO A 17 -8.52 17.75 -7.56
CA PRO A 17 -7.79 17.08 -8.64
C PRO A 17 -7.77 18.00 -9.88
N PRO A 18 -6.59 18.30 -10.44
CA PRO A 18 -6.52 19.07 -11.68
C PRO A 18 -7.02 18.21 -12.85
N MET A 19 -8.01 18.72 -13.59
CA MET A 19 -8.20 18.28 -14.97
C MET A 19 -7.14 18.96 -15.85
N ASP A 20 -6.30 18.13 -16.47
CA ASP A 20 -5.83 18.22 -17.87
C ASP A 20 -4.29 18.13 -18.10
N SER A 21 -4.06 17.45 -19.22
CA SER A 21 -2.92 16.91 -19.93
C SER A 21 -1.64 17.73 -20.05
N THR A 22 -0.53 16.97 -20.08
CA THR A 22 0.81 17.26 -20.63
C THR A 22 1.98 17.53 -19.65
N GLN A 23 2.47 16.50 -18.93
CA GLN A 23 3.93 16.27 -18.70
C GLN A 23 4.30 14.85 -18.17
N THR A 24 4.66 13.96 -19.10
CA THR A 24 5.71 12.89 -19.11
C THR A 24 6.02 11.94 -17.91
N ALA A 25 5.49 10.70 -18.06
CA ALA A 25 6.01 9.34 -17.77
C ALA A 25 6.07 8.75 -16.33
N LEU A 26 4.94 8.16 -15.90
CA LEU A 26 4.83 7.01 -14.99
C LEU A 26 3.61 6.17 -15.39
N MET A 27 3.76 5.05 -16.10
CA MET A 27 2.72 4.02 -16.28
C MET A 27 3.41 2.73 -16.72
N PRO A 28 3.14 1.54 -16.14
CA PRO A 28 1.78 0.98 -15.94
C PRO A 28 1.59 0.21 -14.61
N GLY A 29 0.45 0.11 -13.94
CA GLY A 29 -0.89 0.66 -14.09
C GLY A 29 -1.57 0.83 -12.71
N GLY A 30 -2.71 1.52 -12.68
CA GLY A 30 -3.22 2.27 -11.52
C GLY A 30 -3.18 3.78 -11.80
N PRO A 31 -3.58 4.66 -10.87
CA PRO A 31 -3.93 4.29 -9.51
C PRO A 31 -5.28 3.59 -9.46
N ASP A 32 -5.47 2.70 -8.49
CA ASP A 32 -6.83 2.34 -8.08
C ASP A 32 -7.50 3.50 -7.33
N GLY A 33 -8.75 3.31 -6.89
CA GLY A 33 -9.50 4.35 -6.18
C GLY A 33 -8.90 4.78 -4.84
N PHE A 34 -7.97 4.01 -4.28
CA PHE A 34 -7.29 4.34 -3.03
C PHE A 34 -5.97 5.10 -3.27
N GLY A 35 -5.25 4.77 -4.34
CA GLY A 35 -3.97 5.38 -4.70
C GLY A 35 -2.83 4.40 -4.92
N TYR A 36 -3.08 3.08 -4.90
CA TYR A 36 -2.07 2.08 -5.25
C TYR A 36 -1.82 2.05 -6.75
N ARG A 37 -0.58 1.80 -7.14
CA ARG A 37 -0.13 1.60 -8.52
C ARG A 37 0.78 0.38 -8.59
N TRP A 38 1.00 -0.13 -9.78
CA TRP A 38 2.12 -1.02 -10.05
C TRP A 38 3.08 -0.43 -11.08
N LEU A 39 4.26 -1.05 -11.19
CA LEU A 39 5.22 -1.00 -12.29
C LEU A 39 5.82 -2.40 -12.44
N SER A 40 6.08 -2.85 -13.66
CA SER A 40 6.80 -4.09 -13.93
C SER A 40 8.25 -3.84 -14.34
N SER A 41 9.10 -4.85 -14.24
CA SER A 41 10.51 -4.77 -14.66
C SER A 41 10.72 -4.54 -16.15
N ASP A 42 9.68 -4.77 -16.96
CA ASP A 42 9.69 -4.48 -18.40
C ASP A 42 9.44 -3.00 -18.69
N ASP A 43 8.96 -2.25 -17.69
CA ASP A 43 8.62 -0.85 -17.85
C ASP A 43 9.83 0.05 -17.65
N GLN A 44 9.81 1.18 -18.34
CA GLN A 44 10.80 2.22 -18.11
C GLN A 44 10.68 2.73 -16.67
N ASN A 45 11.79 2.64 -15.91
CA ASN A 45 11.87 2.92 -14.48
C ASN A 45 11.12 1.90 -13.58
N GLY A 46 10.85 0.71 -14.10
CA GLY A 46 10.35 -0.42 -13.33
C GLY A 46 11.33 -0.94 -12.28
N PRO A 47 10.88 -1.80 -11.35
CA PRO A 47 11.78 -2.52 -10.45
C PRO A 47 12.75 -3.40 -11.24
N SER A 48 13.92 -3.70 -10.67
CA SER A 48 14.75 -4.80 -11.19
C SER A 48 14.19 -6.13 -10.70
N PHE A 49 14.31 -7.18 -11.52
CA PHE A 49 14.17 -8.55 -11.04
C PHE A 49 15.40 -8.89 -10.19
N ASP A 50 15.19 -9.20 -8.92
CA ASP A 50 16.21 -9.46 -7.91
C ASP A 50 15.68 -10.51 -6.91
N TRP A 51 15.72 -11.78 -7.32
CA TRP A 51 15.14 -12.90 -6.60
C TRP A 51 15.71 -13.06 -5.18
N ILE A 52 14.85 -13.20 -4.17
CA ILE A 52 15.27 -13.45 -2.79
C ILE A 52 14.99 -14.91 -2.42
N ASP A 53 16.02 -15.75 -2.43
CA ASP A 53 15.89 -17.16 -2.05
C ASP A 53 15.51 -17.33 -0.56
N ALA A 54 14.24 -17.63 -0.30
CA ALA A 54 13.72 -17.89 1.04
C ALA A 54 13.95 -19.35 1.47
N THR A 55 14.35 -20.26 0.56
CA THR A 55 14.58 -21.67 0.87
C THR A 55 15.79 -21.88 1.78
N ALA A 56 16.78 -20.99 1.71
CA ALA A 56 18.04 -21.12 2.46
C ALA A 56 17.90 -20.80 3.96
N SER A 57 17.02 -19.86 4.32
CA SER A 57 16.87 -19.35 5.70
C SER A 57 15.44 -19.31 6.21
N GLY A 58 14.45 -19.57 5.36
CA GLY A 58 13.03 -19.52 5.70
C GLY A 58 12.50 -20.78 6.38
N GLN A 59 11.36 -20.61 7.03
CA GLN A 59 10.55 -21.72 7.52
C GLN A 59 9.84 -22.35 6.32
N GLY A 60 10.15 -23.61 6.01
CA GLY A 60 9.47 -24.38 4.97
C GLY A 60 8.17 -25.02 5.47
N TYR A 61 7.13 -24.94 4.64
CA TYR A 61 5.82 -25.53 4.84
C TYR A 61 5.50 -26.47 3.70
N GLN A 62 5.10 -27.69 4.03
CA GLN A 62 4.58 -28.67 3.09
C GLN A 62 3.06 -28.60 3.17
N MET A 63 2.44 -27.95 2.18
CA MET A 63 1.02 -27.62 2.19
C MET A 63 0.26 -28.57 1.27
N GLY A 64 -0.84 -29.14 1.77
CA GLY A 64 -1.75 -29.92 0.95
C GLY A 64 -2.54 -29.03 -0.03
N ASP A 65 -3.38 -29.70 -0.81
CA ASP A 65 -4.37 -29.05 -1.67
C ASP A 65 -5.34 -28.18 -0.84
N ASP A 66 -5.70 -27.01 -1.36
CA ASP A 66 -6.61 -26.03 -0.74
C ASP A 66 -6.26 -25.69 0.73
N GLN A 67 -4.98 -25.73 1.08
CA GLN A 67 -4.51 -25.46 2.43
C GLN A 67 -4.15 -23.98 2.61
N THR A 68 -4.59 -23.40 3.71
CA THR A 68 -4.18 -22.06 4.15
C THR A 68 -3.67 -22.13 5.58
N ILE A 69 -2.54 -21.48 5.86
CA ILE A 69 -1.93 -21.41 7.18
C ILE A 69 -1.75 -19.96 7.63
N TRP A 70 -1.84 -19.72 8.94
CA TRP A 70 -1.45 -18.44 9.52
C TRP A 70 0.03 -18.48 9.90
N VAL A 71 0.80 -17.56 9.34
CA VAL A 71 2.22 -17.40 9.63
C VAL A 71 2.42 -16.16 10.51
N PRO A 72 2.95 -16.31 11.74
CA PRO A 72 3.25 -15.16 12.58
C PRO A 72 4.30 -14.26 11.94
N ALA A 73 4.05 -12.96 11.94
CA ALA A 73 4.97 -11.96 11.39
C ALA A 73 5.57 -11.13 12.53
N GLN A 74 6.38 -11.77 13.39
CA GLN A 74 6.96 -11.09 14.56
C GLN A 74 7.84 -9.91 14.14
N ASN A 75 7.70 -8.77 14.83
CA ASN A 75 8.41 -7.53 14.55
C ASN A 75 8.23 -7.00 13.12
N PHE A 76 7.14 -7.38 12.46
CA PHE A 76 6.79 -6.94 11.12
C PHE A 76 5.48 -6.16 11.17
N SER A 77 5.53 -4.89 10.78
CA SER A 77 4.36 -4.00 10.74
C SER A 77 4.25 -3.47 9.32
N PHE A 78 3.15 -3.77 8.65
CA PHE A 78 2.98 -3.46 7.23
C PHE A 78 1.72 -2.63 7.01
N TRP A 79 1.86 -1.48 6.36
CA TRP A 79 0.73 -0.64 6.02
C TRP A 79 0.16 -1.05 4.67
N PHE A 80 -1.15 -1.27 4.59
CA PHE A 80 -1.83 -1.69 3.36
C PHE A 80 -3.27 -1.16 3.37
N TYR A 81 -3.67 -0.48 2.29
CA TYR A 81 -4.98 0.18 2.15
C TYR A 81 -5.46 0.94 3.40
N GLY A 82 -4.59 1.77 4.00
CA GLY A 82 -4.95 2.64 5.12
C GLY A 82 -4.96 1.97 6.49
N ARG A 83 -4.62 0.68 6.57
CA ARG A 83 -4.51 -0.07 7.83
C ARG A 83 -3.11 -0.60 8.04
N VAL A 84 -2.73 -0.80 9.31
CA VAL A 84 -1.47 -1.42 9.69
C VAL A 84 -1.74 -2.84 10.18
N TYR A 85 -1.03 -3.81 9.62
CA TYR A 85 -1.10 -5.23 9.98
C TYR A 85 0.22 -5.66 10.65
N SER A 86 0.14 -6.23 11.86
CA SER A 86 1.32 -6.49 12.71
C SER A 86 1.46 -7.90 13.27
N ASP A 87 0.44 -8.76 13.12
CA ASP A 87 0.33 -9.98 13.92
C ASP A 87 0.70 -11.23 13.11
N SER A 88 -0.04 -11.49 12.03
CA SER A 88 0.14 -12.66 11.18
C SER A 88 -0.43 -12.44 9.79
N ILE A 89 0.02 -13.24 8.83
CA ILE A 89 -0.53 -13.31 7.48
C ILE A 89 -1.05 -14.71 7.19
N ALA A 90 -2.16 -14.80 6.46
CA ALA A 90 -2.66 -16.05 5.91
C ALA A 90 -1.93 -16.33 4.60
N VAL A 91 -1.26 -17.47 4.50
CA VAL A 91 -0.54 -17.92 3.31
C VAL A 91 -1.24 -19.16 2.78
N SER A 92 -1.59 -19.16 1.50
CA SER A 92 -2.27 -20.27 0.84
C SER A 92 -1.35 -21.08 -0.04
N SER A 93 -1.62 -22.38 -0.15
CA SER A 93 -1.04 -23.26 -1.15
C SER A 93 -1.27 -22.75 -2.58
N ASN A 94 -2.37 -22.01 -2.78
CA ASN A 94 -2.88 -21.54 -4.06
C ASN A 94 -2.31 -20.16 -4.51
N GLY A 95 -1.10 -19.81 -4.08
CA GLY A 95 -0.36 -18.67 -4.64
C GLY A 95 -0.85 -17.28 -4.24
N TRP A 96 -1.52 -17.17 -3.08
CA TRP A 96 -2.02 -15.91 -2.53
C TRP A 96 -1.76 -15.78 -1.03
N VAL A 97 -1.76 -14.52 -0.56
CA VAL A 97 -1.65 -14.11 0.85
C VAL A 97 -2.80 -13.18 1.20
N SER A 98 -3.31 -13.25 2.43
CA SER A 98 -4.24 -12.26 2.97
C SER A 98 -3.85 -11.83 4.37
N PHE A 99 -4.08 -10.56 4.69
CA PHE A 99 -3.84 -10.04 6.04
C PHE A 99 -5.01 -10.32 7.00
N THR A 100 -6.19 -10.68 6.50
CA THR A 100 -7.42 -10.71 7.31
C THR A 100 -8.18 -12.03 7.24
N ASN A 101 -8.18 -12.70 6.10
CA ASN A 101 -9.02 -13.87 5.87
C ASN A 101 -8.17 -15.08 5.45
N SER A 102 -8.67 -16.28 5.72
CA SER A 102 -7.99 -17.53 5.36
C SER A 102 -8.95 -18.54 4.71
N PRO A 103 -9.59 -18.22 3.57
CA PRO A 103 -10.38 -19.22 2.84
C PRO A 103 -9.47 -20.38 2.38
N SER A 104 -10.07 -21.53 2.12
CA SER A 104 -9.37 -22.69 1.56
C SER A 104 -9.30 -22.67 0.03
N SER A 105 -10.04 -21.79 -0.65
CA SER A 105 -10.12 -21.70 -2.11
C SER A 105 -9.09 -20.73 -2.71
N PHE A 106 -9.17 -20.49 -4.02
CA PHE A 106 -8.42 -19.46 -4.75
C PHE A 106 -9.37 -18.45 -5.44
N PRO A 107 -8.93 -17.20 -5.68
CA PRO A 107 -9.77 -16.17 -6.29
C PRO A 107 -9.94 -16.39 -7.80
N TYR A 108 -11.16 -16.17 -8.32
CA TYR A 108 -11.48 -16.24 -9.76
C TYR A 108 -11.45 -14.88 -10.47
N GLY A 109 -10.99 -13.85 -9.78
CA GLY A 109 -10.84 -12.48 -10.25
C GLY A 109 -10.66 -11.53 -9.09
N LEU A 110 -10.41 -10.25 -9.40
CA LEU A 110 -10.44 -9.16 -8.42
C LEU A 110 -11.54 -8.16 -8.80
N PRO A 111 -12.26 -7.60 -7.81
CA PRO A 111 -12.13 -7.90 -6.38
C PRO A 111 -12.92 -9.18 -6.00
N ASP A 112 -12.51 -9.83 -4.91
CA ASP A 112 -13.22 -10.97 -4.31
C ASP A 112 -13.33 -10.82 -2.78
N PRO A 113 -14.50 -10.44 -2.24
CA PRO A 113 -14.65 -10.12 -0.81
C PRO A 113 -14.41 -11.30 0.14
N ILE A 114 -14.38 -12.55 -0.36
CA ILE A 114 -14.10 -13.73 0.47
C ILE A 114 -12.68 -13.66 1.04
N PHE A 115 -11.76 -13.05 0.31
CA PHE A 115 -10.33 -13.06 0.62
C PHE A 115 -9.87 -11.88 1.48
N GLY A 116 -10.70 -10.86 1.69
CA GLY A 116 -10.34 -9.67 2.47
C GLY A 116 -9.15 -8.93 1.89
N ALA A 117 -8.21 -8.50 2.73
CA ALA A 117 -7.02 -7.75 2.32
C ALA A 117 -6.01 -8.67 1.60
N LEU A 118 -6.19 -8.83 0.29
CA LEU A 118 -5.59 -9.89 -0.53
C LEU A 118 -4.40 -9.39 -1.34
N LEU A 119 -3.36 -10.22 -1.38
CA LEU A 119 -2.24 -10.18 -2.31
C LEU A 119 -2.24 -11.48 -3.12
N SER A 120 -2.54 -11.41 -4.40
CA SER A 120 -2.61 -12.56 -5.29
C SER A 120 -1.48 -12.47 -6.31
N ALA A 121 -0.37 -13.18 -6.08
CA ALA A 121 0.76 -13.19 -7.03
C ALA A 121 0.51 -14.17 -8.17
N PHE A 122 -0.07 -15.32 -7.86
CA PHE A 122 -0.45 -16.33 -8.84
C PHE A 122 -1.65 -17.14 -8.30
N GLY A 123 -2.74 -16.43 -7.98
CA GLY A 123 -3.95 -17.04 -7.41
C GLY A 123 -4.59 -18.00 -8.40
N THR A 124 -4.41 -19.30 -8.19
CA THR A 124 -4.95 -20.36 -9.04
C THR A 124 -4.99 -21.69 -8.27
N ASP A 125 -5.46 -22.74 -8.93
CA ASP A 125 -5.56 -24.08 -8.36
C ASP A 125 -4.19 -24.79 -8.40
N LEU A 126 -3.37 -24.56 -7.37
CA LEU A 126 -2.07 -25.19 -7.22
C LEU A 126 -2.23 -26.46 -6.39
N GLY A 127 -1.66 -27.56 -6.91
CA GLY A 127 -1.89 -28.88 -6.38
C GLY A 127 -1.10 -29.95 -7.12
N ASN A 128 -0.81 -31.05 -6.41
CA ASN A 128 -0.25 -32.25 -7.04
C ASN A 128 -1.38 -33.19 -7.45
N TYR A 129 -1.55 -33.42 -8.75
CA TYR A 129 -2.51 -34.40 -9.25
C TYR A 129 -2.21 -35.80 -8.67
N GLY A 130 -3.15 -36.35 -7.89
CA GLY A 130 -2.96 -37.64 -7.22
C GLY A 130 -2.40 -37.58 -5.80
N GLY A 131 -2.25 -36.37 -5.24
CA GLY A 131 -1.77 -36.14 -3.88
C GLY A 131 -0.29 -35.79 -3.82
N GLY A 132 0.07 -34.94 -2.86
CA GLY A 132 1.41 -34.41 -2.68
C GLY A 132 1.37 -33.09 -1.92
N TYR A 133 2.53 -32.47 -1.74
CA TYR A 133 2.66 -31.19 -1.04
C TYR A 133 3.19 -30.11 -1.98
N ILE A 134 2.74 -28.88 -1.75
CA ILE A 134 3.31 -27.66 -2.31
C ILE A 134 4.31 -27.13 -1.29
N SER A 135 5.50 -26.80 -1.76
CA SER A 135 6.56 -26.25 -0.91
C SER A 135 6.44 -24.74 -0.87
N VAL A 136 6.10 -24.20 0.31
CA VAL A 136 6.03 -22.75 0.55
C VAL A 136 7.05 -22.39 1.63
N TYR A 137 7.86 -21.37 1.39
CA TYR A 137 8.85 -20.88 2.36
C TYR A 137 8.49 -19.46 2.78
N VAL A 138 8.62 -19.18 4.08
CA VAL A 138 8.46 -17.81 4.61
C VAL A 138 9.71 -17.42 5.38
N ALA A 139 10.30 -16.28 5.01
CA ALA A 139 11.53 -15.79 5.61
C ALA A 139 11.45 -14.27 5.85
N GLN A 140 12.10 -13.79 6.91
CA GLN A 140 12.44 -12.37 7.04
C GLN A 140 13.91 -12.18 6.65
N ILE A 141 14.16 -11.45 5.55
CA ILE A 141 15.50 -11.24 4.97
C ILE A 141 15.66 -9.75 4.69
N ASP A 142 16.73 -9.15 5.21
CA ASP A 142 17.04 -7.72 5.05
C ASP A 142 15.86 -6.79 5.38
N GLY A 143 15.13 -7.12 6.45
CA GLY A 143 13.97 -6.35 6.92
C GLY A 143 12.68 -6.55 6.11
N LYS A 144 12.69 -7.37 5.06
CA LYS A 144 11.52 -7.71 4.24
C LYS A 144 10.94 -9.05 4.65
N LEU A 145 9.63 -9.23 4.47
CA LEU A 145 8.98 -10.54 4.58
C LEU A 145 8.84 -11.14 3.18
N VAL A 146 9.40 -12.32 2.97
CA VAL A 146 9.43 -13.02 1.69
C VAL A 146 8.63 -14.32 1.83
N ILE A 147 7.69 -14.53 0.91
CA ILE A 147 6.86 -15.73 0.80
C ILE A 147 7.10 -16.34 -0.57
N GLU A 148 7.74 -17.49 -0.62
CA GLU A 148 8.15 -18.17 -1.85
C GLU A 148 7.37 -19.47 -2.05
N TRP A 149 6.80 -19.67 -3.23
CA TRP A 149 6.29 -20.95 -3.70
C TRP A 149 7.35 -21.56 -4.61
N LEU A 150 7.92 -22.70 -4.18
CA LEU A 150 8.99 -23.39 -4.91
C LEU A 150 8.42 -24.56 -5.72
N ASP A 151 8.65 -24.56 -7.03
CA ASP A 151 8.24 -25.60 -7.97
C ASP A 151 6.77 -26.01 -7.80
N ALA A 152 5.89 -25.03 -7.54
CA ALA A 152 4.50 -25.29 -7.23
C ALA A 152 3.76 -25.84 -8.46
N PRO A 153 3.25 -27.08 -8.41
CA PRO A 153 2.52 -27.67 -9.53
C PRO A 153 1.11 -27.10 -9.62
N HIS A 154 0.59 -26.96 -10.83
CA HIS A 154 -0.83 -26.70 -11.04
C HIS A 154 -1.62 -28.01 -10.93
N LEU A 155 -2.81 -27.98 -10.30
CA LEU A 155 -3.61 -29.18 -10.00
C LEU A 155 -3.97 -29.98 -11.26
N ASP A 156 -4.41 -29.30 -12.33
CA ASP A 156 -4.66 -29.91 -13.65
C ASP A 156 -3.38 -30.39 -14.38
N GLY A 157 -2.23 -30.36 -13.71
CA GLY A 157 -0.91 -30.67 -14.27
C GLY A 157 -0.45 -29.64 -15.28
N GLY A 158 0.56 -30.00 -16.07
CA GLY A 158 1.08 -29.17 -17.17
C GLY A 158 2.18 -28.19 -16.77
N GLY A 159 2.71 -28.24 -15.55
CA GLY A 159 3.88 -27.44 -15.19
C GLY A 159 4.06 -27.20 -13.71
N THR A 160 5.24 -26.68 -13.37
CA THR A 160 5.57 -26.11 -12.05
C THR A 160 5.89 -24.63 -12.19
N TYR A 161 5.65 -23.88 -11.12
CA TYR A 161 5.80 -22.43 -11.07
C TYR A 161 6.58 -22.03 -9.81
N THR A 162 7.63 -21.23 -9.97
CA THR A 162 8.42 -20.70 -8.85
C THR A 162 8.31 -19.19 -8.83
N PHE A 163 7.71 -18.65 -7.77
CA PHE A 163 7.38 -17.23 -7.62
C PHE A 163 7.33 -16.83 -6.14
N GLU A 164 7.40 -15.53 -5.87
CA GLU A 164 7.40 -15.00 -4.50
C GLU A 164 6.58 -13.71 -4.36
N ILE A 165 6.16 -13.45 -3.13
CA ILE A 165 5.67 -12.16 -2.64
C ILE A 165 6.69 -11.60 -1.67
N ILE A 166 7.14 -10.38 -1.90
CA ILE A 166 8.00 -9.62 -1.01
C ILE A 166 7.22 -8.44 -0.47
N LEU A 167 7.19 -8.31 0.86
CA LEU A 167 6.64 -7.17 1.57
C LEU A 167 7.77 -6.35 2.17
N ASP A 168 7.90 -5.10 1.75
CA ASP A 168 8.90 -4.19 2.28
C ASP A 168 8.24 -3.18 3.24
N PRO A 169 8.40 -3.34 4.56
CA PRO A 169 7.76 -2.46 5.54
C PRO A 169 8.41 -1.06 5.58
N SER A 170 9.57 -0.86 4.95
CA SER A 170 10.24 0.45 4.95
C SER A 170 9.54 1.49 4.07
N ASP A 171 8.88 1.05 2.99
CA ASP A 171 8.10 1.89 2.08
C ASP A 171 6.66 1.36 1.85
N SER A 172 6.28 0.28 2.54
CA SER A 172 4.98 -0.40 2.40
C SER A 172 4.69 -0.88 0.97
N SER A 173 5.73 -1.18 0.20
CA SER A 173 5.57 -1.76 -1.12
C SER A 173 5.44 -3.27 -1.09
N ILE A 174 4.77 -3.79 -2.12
CA ILE A 174 4.56 -5.22 -2.36
C ILE A 174 5.19 -5.55 -3.70
N THR A 175 6.09 -6.53 -3.76
CA THR A 175 6.67 -6.97 -5.03
C THR A 175 6.31 -8.43 -5.27
N PHE A 176 5.78 -8.73 -6.45
CA PHE A 176 5.64 -10.10 -6.94
C PHE A 176 6.80 -10.38 -7.89
N GLN A 177 7.52 -11.49 -7.69
CA GLN A 177 8.55 -11.93 -8.62
C GLN A 177 8.28 -13.33 -9.13
N TYR A 178 8.57 -13.56 -10.41
CA TYR A 178 8.32 -14.80 -11.12
C TYR A 178 9.66 -15.34 -11.62
N LEU A 179 10.25 -16.31 -10.92
CA LEU A 179 11.58 -16.82 -11.24
C LEU A 179 11.56 -17.64 -12.52
N THR A 180 10.77 -18.71 -12.52
CA THR A 180 10.77 -19.70 -13.58
C THR A 180 9.48 -20.52 -13.59
N HIS A 181 9.12 -21.03 -14.76
CA HIS A 181 8.14 -22.11 -14.89
C HIS A 181 8.71 -23.29 -15.67
N THR A 182 8.07 -24.45 -15.54
CA THR A 182 8.27 -25.59 -16.43
C THR A 182 6.94 -25.96 -17.09
N GLY A 183 6.96 -26.40 -18.34
CA GLY A 183 5.74 -26.81 -19.04
C GLY A 183 4.92 -25.63 -19.57
N ALA A 184 3.72 -25.42 -19.03
CA ALA A 184 2.73 -24.47 -19.51
C ALA A 184 3.06 -23.05 -19.05
N ALA A 185 3.04 -22.10 -20.00
CA ALA A 185 3.31 -20.69 -19.73
C ALA A 185 2.39 -20.12 -18.63
N TRP A 186 2.91 -19.19 -17.83
CA TRP A 186 2.20 -18.52 -16.73
C TRP A 186 0.76 -18.10 -17.06
N GLY A 187 0.59 -17.37 -18.17
CA GLY A 187 -0.72 -16.82 -18.57
C GLY A 187 -1.69 -17.82 -19.21
N SER A 188 -1.32 -19.10 -19.34
CA SER A 188 -2.17 -20.10 -20.02
C SER A 188 -3.35 -20.56 -19.18
N ARG A 189 -3.36 -20.27 -17.88
CA ARG A 189 -4.40 -20.70 -16.94
C ARG A 189 -5.47 -19.62 -16.81
N ILE A 190 -6.69 -19.95 -17.25
CA ILE A 190 -7.80 -19.00 -17.25
C ILE A 190 -8.26 -18.59 -15.83
N THR A 191 -7.95 -19.43 -14.85
CA THR A 191 -8.25 -19.24 -13.42
C THR A 191 -7.22 -18.37 -12.71
N THR A 192 -6.08 -18.04 -13.33
CA THR A 192 -5.05 -17.21 -12.69
C THR A 192 -5.55 -15.80 -12.47
N THR A 193 -5.53 -15.40 -11.20
CA THR A 193 -5.76 -14.06 -10.69
C THR A 193 -4.42 -13.46 -10.25
N VAL A 194 -4.16 -12.21 -10.63
CA VAL A 194 -2.98 -11.46 -10.20
C VAL A 194 -3.39 -10.06 -9.80
N GLY A 195 -2.93 -9.58 -8.65
CA GLY A 195 -3.13 -8.22 -8.17
C GLY A 195 -3.33 -8.13 -6.66
N ILE A 196 -3.79 -6.97 -6.23
CA ILE A 196 -4.03 -6.65 -4.82
C ILE A 196 -5.44 -6.10 -4.61
N GLN A 197 -5.99 -6.21 -3.40
CA GLN A 197 -7.24 -5.55 -3.02
C GLN A 197 -7.28 -5.21 -1.53
N ASP A 198 -8.14 -4.28 -1.15
CA ASP A 198 -8.38 -3.91 0.25
C ASP A 198 -9.28 -4.92 1.00
N GLU A 199 -9.39 -4.74 2.31
CA GLU A 199 -10.17 -5.63 3.18
C GLU A 199 -11.65 -5.76 2.80
N LEU A 200 -12.25 -4.68 2.25
CA LEU A 200 -13.67 -4.63 1.93
C LEU A 200 -13.98 -4.90 0.46
N ALA A 201 -12.96 -5.19 -0.36
CA ALA A 201 -13.09 -5.34 -1.81
C ALA A 201 -13.68 -4.09 -2.51
N GLU A 202 -13.48 -2.91 -1.92
CA GLU A 202 -13.84 -1.60 -2.47
C GLU A 202 -12.78 -1.11 -3.47
N TYR A 203 -11.50 -1.34 -3.15
CA TYR A 203 -10.35 -0.95 -3.95
C TYR A 203 -9.54 -2.18 -4.33
N TYR A 204 -9.20 -2.27 -5.61
CA TYR A 204 -8.41 -3.38 -6.13
C TYR A 204 -7.61 -2.92 -7.33
N LEU A 205 -6.46 -3.56 -7.52
CA LEU A 205 -5.56 -3.26 -8.60
C LEU A 205 -5.06 -4.56 -9.25
N PRO A 206 -5.67 -4.97 -10.38
CA PRO A 206 -5.28 -6.19 -11.07
C PRO A 206 -4.01 -5.99 -11.89
N PHE A 207 -3.27 -7.08 -12.07
CA PHE A 207 -2.20 -7.21 -13.07
C PHE A 207 -2.60 -8.30 -14.09
N SER A 208 -2.30 -8.07 -15.37
CA SER A 208 -2.71 -9.01 -16.42
C SER A 208 -1.86 -10.27 -16.38
N ARG A 209 -2.48 -11.42 -16.12
CA ARG A 209 -1.80 -12.74 -16.18
C ARG A 209 -1.09 -13.02 -17.51
N TYR A 210 -1.52 -12.37 -18.59
CA TYR A 210 -0.91 -12.56 -19.92
C TYR A 210 0.46 -11.88 -20.05
N LEU A 211 0.81 -11.00 -19.10
CA LEU A 211 2.11 -10.35 -19.04
C LEU A 211 3.12 -11.12 -18.19
N LEU A 212 2.71 -12.22 -17.55
CA LEU A 212 3.61 -13.03 -16.74
C LEU A 212 4.62 -13.79 -17.61
N HIS A 213 5.90 -13.67 -17.25
CA HIS A 213 6.99 -14.44 -17.82
C HIS A 213 8.10 -14.64 -16.77
N ASP A 214 9.05 -15.52 -17.08
CA ASP A 214 10.21 -15.77 -16.22
C ASP A 214 11.07 -14.51 -16.09
N SER A 215 11.69 -14.33 -14.92
CA SER A 215 12.49 -13.15 -14.56
C SER A 215 11.70 -11.83 -14.60
N LEU A 216 10.41 -11.87 -14.28
CA LEU A 216 9.55 -10.69 -14.14
C LEU A 216 9.45 -10.26 -12.67
N ALA A 217 9.54 -8.95 -12.42
CA ALA A 217 9.15 -8.34 -11.15
C ALA A 217 8.01 -7.34 -11.37
N VAL A 218 7.02 -7.33 -10.47
CA VAL A 218 5.90 -6.37 -10.46
C VAL A 218 5.82 -5.75 -9.07
N LYS A 219 6.14 -4.45 -8.95
CA LYS A 219 6.10 -3.71 -7.68
C LYS A 219 4.81 -2.90 -7.60
N PHE A 220 3.97 -3.23 -6.63
CA PHE A 220 2.84 -2.44 -6.18
C PHE A 220 3.28 -1.47 -5.07
N TYR A 221 2.86 -0.22 -5.16
CA TYR A 221 3.22 0.82 -4.22
C TYR A 221 2.12 1.87 -4.12
N TYR A 222 1.94 2.41 -2.93
CA TYR A 222 1.03 3.53 -2.72
C TYR A 222 1.67 4.81 -3.25
N SER A 223 0.99 5.46 -4.19
CA SER A 223 1.45 6.74 -4.74
C SER A 223 0.26 7.54 -5.29
N PRO A 224 -0.38 8.32 -4.42
CA PRO A 224 -1.45 9.23 -4.84
C PRO A 224 -0.91 10.24 -5.88
N GLU A 225 -1.75 10.62 -6.84
CA GLU A 225 -1.39 11.65 -7.84
C GLU A 225 -1.07 12.98 -7.16
N THR A 226 -1.86 13.32 -6.16
CA THR A 226 -1.70 14.49 -5.28
C THR A 226 -1.91 14.04 -3.85
N ASP A 227 -0.97 14.32 -2.96
CA ASP A 227 -1.11 14.07 -1.52
C ASP A 227 -0.47 15.22 -0.79
N VAL A 228 -1.24 15.90 0.04
CA VAL A 228 -0.78 17.10 0.73
C VAL A 228 -0.97 16.91 2.21
N VAL A 229 0.14 16.86 2.92
CA VAL A 229 0.20 16.73 4.36
C VAL A 229 0.48 18.11 4.95
N ALA A 230 -0.23 18.46 6.03
CA ALA A 230 0.01 19.69 6.75
C ALA A 230 0.34 19.38 8.22
N GLU A 231 1.42 19.98 8.73
CA GLU A 231 1.97 19.81 10.07
C GLU A 231 1.99 21.17 10.78
N ILE A 232 1.58 21.24 12.04
CA ILE A 232 1.62 22.46 12.84
C ILE A 232 3.03 22.61 13.43
N LEU A 233 3.67 23.75 13.20
CA LEU A 233 4.99 24.08 13.76
C LEU A 233 4.92 25.09 14.90
N HIS A 234 3.92 25.98 14.87
CA HIS A 234 3.63 26.91 15.95
C HIS A 234 2.11 27.02 16.12
N PRO A 235 1.58 26.87 17.34
CA PRO A 235 2.32 26.52 18.57
C PRO A 235 2.87 25.09 18.53
N SER A 236 4.06 24.85 19.08
CA SER A 236 4.70 23.52 19.04
C SER A 236 4.06 22.50 19.99
N ASP A 237 3.31 22.97 20.98
CA ASP A 237 2.58 22.19 21.98
C ASP A 237 1.07 22.11 21.69
N ASN A 238 0.63 22.62 20.53
CA ASN A 238 -0.78 22.77 20.16
C ASN A 238 -1.59 23.67 21.12
N GLU A 239 -0.94 24.46 21.98
CA GLU A 239 -1.59 25.43 22.85
C GLU A 239 -1.36 26.84 22.32
N LEU A 240 -2.44 27.53 22.00
CA LEU A 240 -2.43 28.97 21.78
C LEU A 240 -3.04 29.66 22.99
N VAL A 241 -2.58 30.89 23.25
CA VAL A 241 -3.17 31.94 24.10
C VAL A 241 -2.41 32.29 25.39
N PHE A 242 -1.83 33.51 25.36
CA PHE A 242 -1.83 34.44 26.49
C PHE A 242 -2.86 35.54 26.23
N VAL A 243 -3.81 35.75 27.15
CA VAL A 243 -4.84 36.79 27.01
C VAL A 243 -4.19 38.18 26.80
N GLY A 244 -4.66 38.91 25.79
CA GLY A 244 -4.16 40.25 25.47
C GLY A 244 -2.85 40.30 24.69
N GLN A 245 -2.35 39.17 24.16
CA GLN A 245 -1.24 39.12 23.21
C GLN A 245 -1.69 38.54 21.86
N SER A 246 -1.15 39.09 20.77
CA SER A 246 -1.43 38.58 19.43
C SER A 246 -0.60 37.34 19.16
N ASP A 247 -1.20 36.31 18.58
CA ASP A 247 -0.53 35.08 18.18
C ASP A 247 -1.07 34.57 16.84
N SER A 248 -0.38 33.61 16.20
CA SER A 248 -0.77 33.01 14.93
C SER A 248 -0.46 31.51 14.87
N VAL A 249 -0.93 30.82 13.83
CA VAL A 249 -0.59 29.42 13.56
C VAL A 249 0.38 29.34 12.39
N LEU A 250 1.52 28.68 12.58
CA LEU A 250 2.46 28.33 11.51
C LEU A 250 2.28 26.84 11.17
N VAL A 251 2.07 26.55 9.90
CA VAL A 251 2.04 25.18 9.38
C VAL A 251 3.12 24.96 8.32
N LYS A 252 3.64 23.74 8.28
CA LYS A 252 4.41 23.20 7.16
C LYS A 252 3.48 22.35 6.32
N VAL A 253 3.35 22.69 5.05
CA VAL A 253 2.52 21.99 4.07
C VAL A 253 3.45 21.31 3.07
N THR A 254 3.38 20.00 2.95
CA THR A 254 4.23 19.18 2.07
C THR A 254 3.34 18.47 1.06
N ASN A 255 3.64 18.60 -0.23
CA ASN A 255 3.03 17.73 -1.24
C ASN A 255 3.85 16.44 -1.32
N THR A 256 3.36 15.37 -0.72
CA THR A 256 3.95 14.02 -0.77
C THR A 256 3.51 13.24 -2.01
N GLY A 257 2.60 13.79 -2.82
CA GLY A 257 2.19 13.23 -4.10
C GLY A 257 3.15 13.51 -5.26
N ARG A 258 2.97 12.79 -6.38
CA ARG A 258 3.87 12.86 -7.54
C ARG A 258 3.55 13.95 -8.56
N THR A 259 2.43 14.63 -8.42
CA THR A 259 2.06 15.76 -9.28
C THR A 259 1.84 17.01 -8.45
N ALA A 260 1.95 18.17 -9.08
CA ALA A 260 1.65 19.43 -8.42
C ALA A 260 0.20 19.43 -7.92
N ALA A 261 0.01 19.67 -6.62
CA ALA A 261 -1.28 19.89 -6.04
C ALA A 261 -1.74 21.32 -6.36
N THR A 262 -2.94 21.49 -6.92
CA THR A 262 -3.52 22.80 -7.20
C THR A 262 -4.68 23.10 -6.26
N ASN A 263 -4.88 24.39 -5.97
CA ASN A 263 -5.93 24.88 -5.07
C ASN A 263 -5.96 24.14 -3.71
N VAL A 264 -4.80 23.92 -3.09
CA VAL A 264 -4.72 23.29 -1.77
C VAL A 264 -5.36 24.23 -0.76
N ARG A 265 -6.54 23.84 -0.26
CA ARG A 265 -7.22 24.61 0.78
C ARG A 265 -6.65 24.25 2.13
N LEU A 266 -6.24 25.26 2.88
CA LEU A 266 -5.86 25.16 4.27
C LEU A 266 -6.98 25.76 5.12
N LEU A 267 -7.37 25.04 6.17
CA LEU A 267 -8.29 25.52 7.19
C LEU A 267 -7.59 25.45 8.54
N CYS A 268 -7.58 26.56 9.26
CA CYS A 268 -7.15 26.63 10.65
C CYS A 268 -8.37 26.97 11.50
N ARG A 269 -8.67 26.07 12.44
CA ARG A 269 -9.72 26.29 13.43
C ARG A 269 -9.18 26.08 14.83
N VAL A 270 -9.53 27.02 15.70
CA VAL A 270 -9.08 27.11 17.09
C VAL A 270 -10.32 27.15 17.98
N ASP A 271 -10.54 26.08 18.73
CA ASP A 271 -11.76 25.86 19.53
C ASP A 271 -11.49 25.85 21.04
N SER A 272 -12.36 26.49 21.83
CA SER A 272 -12.39 26.32 23.30
C SER A 272 -13.72 25.72 23.75
N LEU A 273 -13.65 24.51 24.31
CA LEU A 273 -14.78 23.71 24.82
C LEU A 273 -15.89 23.49 23.78
N ASP A 274 -16.73 24.52 23.55
CA ASP A 274 -17.94 24.47 22.71
C ASP A 274 -18.02 25.59 21.66
N PHE A 275 -17.03 26.49 21.58
CA PHE A 275 -17.07 27.64 20.67
C PHE A 275 -15.76 27.82 19.89
N VAL A 276 -15.90 28.25 18.63
CA VAL A 276 -14.79 28.65 17.77
C VAL A 276 -14.27 30.01 18.24
N ILE A 277 -12.99 30.08 18.62
CA ILE A 277 -12.31 31.33 19.00
C ILE A 277 -11.69 31.98 17.77
N PHE A 278 -11.14 31.18 16.86
CA PHE A 278 -10.51 31.68 15.65
C PHE A 278 -10.72 30.74 14.45
N GLU A 279 -11.28 31.35 13.41
CA GLU A 279 -11.51 30.92 12.03
C GLU A 279 -10.51 31.51 11.03
N ASP A 280 -9.62 30.76 10.37
CA ASP A 280 -8.94 31.28 9.18
C ASP A 280 -8.75 30.21 8.10
N SER A 281 -8.72 30.64 6.84
CA SER A 281 -8.55 29.74 5.70
C SER A 281 -7.69 30.39 4.64
N ALA A 282 -6.94 29.55 3.94
CA ALA A 282 -6.09 29.98 2.83
C ALA A 282 -6.18 28.99 1.68
N THR A 283 -5.71 29.41 0.51
CA THR A 283 -5.57 28.52 -0.64
C THR A 283 -4.19 28.71 -1.22
N ILE A 284 -3.43 27.62 -1.30
CA ILE A 284 -2.17 27.56 -2.04
C ILE A 284 -2.55 27.26 -3.49
N SER A 285 -2.23 28.16 -4.41
CA SER A 285 -2.60 28.01 -5.83
C SER A 285 -1.99 26.77 -6.45
N THR A 286 -0.71 26.52 -6.14
CA THR A 286 0.04 25.36 -6.61
C THR A 286 1.13 25.02 -5.61
N LEU A 287 1.27 23.74 -5.28
CA LEU A 287 2.38 23.18 -4.51
C LEU A 287 2.97 22.05 -5.37
N LEU A 288 4.21 22.19 -5.86
CA LEU A 288 4.80 21.19 -6.75
C LEU A 288 4.98 19.85 -6.03
N ASN A 289 5.20 18.78 -6.77
CA ASN A 289 5.49 17.47 -6.16
C ASN A 289 6.74 17.56 -5.27
N GLU A 290 6.71 16.92 -4.11
CA GLU A 290 7.78 16.92 -3.10
C GLU A 290 8.13 18.30 -2.51
N ASP A 291 7.48 19.37 -2.95
CA ASP A 291 7.70 20.71 -2.41
C ASP A 291 7.10 20.85 -1.02
N THR A 292 7.80 21.65 -0.22
CA THR A 292 7.37 22.09 1.10
C THR A 292 7.17 23.60 1.11
N LEU A 293 6.03 24.03 1.63
CA LEU A 293 5.69 25.41 1.90
C LEU A 293 5.50 25.61 3.41
N PHE A 294 5.91 26.76 3.93
CA PHE A 294 5.51 27.22 5.26
C PHE A 294 4.41 28.27 5.11
N PHE A 295 3.29 28.08 5.79
CA PHE A 295 2.16 29.01 5.75
C PHE A 295 1.83 29.49 7.16
N THR A 296 1.73 30.80 7.33
CA THR A 296 1.31 31.43 8.59
C THR A 296 -0.10 31.98 8.42
N PHE A 297 -1.04 31.51 9.22
CA PHE A 297 -2.39 32.06 9.28
C PHE A 297 -2.38 33.46 9.89
N SER A 298 -3.48 34.19 9.67
CA SER A 298 -3.66 35.53 10.21
C SER A 298 -3.49 35.50 11.73
N SER A 299 -2.79 36.49 12.28
CA SER A 299 -2.68 36.63 13.73
C SER A 299 -4.01 37.11 14.33
N TRP A 300 -4.39 36.61 15.50
CA TRP A 300 -5.49 37.14 16.29
C TRP A 300 -5.07 37.44 17.72
N MET A 301 -5.79 38.34 18.39
CA MET A 301 -5.65 38.60 19.81
C MET A 301 -6.84 37.97 20.54
N PRO A 302 -6.62 36.94 21.38
CA PRO A 302 -7.65 36.40 22.27
C PRO A 302 -8.08 37.48 23.27
N ASN A 303 -9.39 37.78 23.29
CA ASN A 303 -10.02 38.70 24.23
C ASN A 303 -10.45 38.00 25.51
#